data_AF-J0D358-F1
#
_entry.id   AF-J0D358-F1
#
_cell.length_a   1.000
_cell.length_b   1.000
_cell.length_c   1.000
_cell.angle_alpha   90.00
_cell.angle_beta   90.00
_cell.angle_gamma   90.00
#
_symmetry.space_group_name_H-M   'P 1'
#
loop_
_entity.id
_entity.type
_entity.pdbx_description
1 polymer ?
#
loop_
_entity_poly.entity_id
_entity_poly.type
_entity_poly.pdbx_seq_one_letter_code
_entity_poly.pdbx_strand_id
1 'polypeptide(L)' 'MWWYTRRNQYPNLHRMAMDYCSIPATTVDVERLFSTGRMLLSYLRNRLSADSVHSILCLKSWWDSDIVNNDIFEF' A
#
# COMPACT_ATOMS: atom_id res chain seq x y z
N MET A 1 -18.82 -2.18 -2.71
CA MET A 1 -18.41 -0.93 -3.38
C MET A 1 -19.59 -0.41 -4.23
N TRP A 2 -20.41 0.50 -3.68
CA TRP A 2 -21.69 0.93 -4.29
C TRP A 2 -21.51 1.62 -5.65
N TRP A 3 -20.49 2.49 -5.77
CA TRP A 3 -20.16 3.21 -7.01
C TRP A 3 -19.69 2.26 -8.11
N TYR A 4 -18.91 1.24 -7.76
CA TYR A 4 -18.43 0.23 -8.72
C TYR A 4 -19.58 -0.58 -9.33
N THR A 5 -20.58 -0.97 -8.53
CA THR A 5 -21.76 -1.70 -9.01
C THR A 5 -22.59 -0.87 -10.00
N ARG A 6 -22.59 0.47 -9.87
CA ARG A 6 -23.36 1.39 -10.71
C ARG A 6 -22.55 2.07 -11.83
N ARG A 7 -21.35 1.57 -12.12
CA ARG A 7 -20.48 2.13 -13.17
C ARG A 7 -21.16 2.24 -14.55
N ASN A 8 -22.04 1.30 -14.87
CA ASN A 8 -22.75 1.28 -16.16
C ASN A 8 -23.84 2.37 -16.24
N GLN A 9 -24.46 2.74 -15.11
CA GLN A 9 -25.44 3.84 -15.06
C GLN A 9 -24.76 5.21 -15.00
N TYR A 10 -23.58 5.28 -14.37
CA TYR A 10 -22.85 6.54 -14.19
C TYR A 10 -21.36 6.40 -14.55
N PRO A 11 -21.01 6.32 -15.84
CA PRO A 11 -19.65 6.02 -16.30
C PRO A 11 -18.61 7.07 -15.90
N ASN A 12 -18.98 8.34 -15.80
CA ASN A 12 -18.03 9.40 -15.39
C ASN A 12 -18.08 9.65 -13.88
N LEU A 13 -19.28 9.64 -13.28
CA LEU A 13 -19.47 9.95 -11.87
C LEU A 13 -18.90 8.86 -10.96
N HIS A 14 -19.02 7.59 -11.35
CA HIS A 14 -18.46 6.51 -10.52
C HIS A 14 -16.94 6.64 -10.42
N ARG A 15 -16.24 7.05 -11.49
CA ARG A 15 -14.79 7.22 -11.48
C ARG A 15 -14.38 8.32 -10.51
N MET A 16 -15.02 9.49 -10.61
CA MET A 16 -14.80 10.59 -9.67
C MET A 16 -15.07 10.16 -8.23
N ALA A 17 -16.22 9.53 -7.96
CA ALA A 17 -16.54 9.08 -6.61
C ALA A 17 -15.54 8.05 -6.07
N MET A 18 -15.03 7.16 -6.92
CA MET A 18 -13.98 6.21 -6.55
C MET A 18 -12.66 6.92 -6.23
N ASP A 19 -12.27 7.91 -7.03
CA ASP A 19 -11.08 8.72 -6.78
C ASP A 19 -11.19 9.44 -5.41
N TYR A 20 -12.32 10.09 -5.12
CA TYR A 20 -12.53 10.76 -3.83
C TYR A 20 -12.60 9.78 -2.64
N CYS A 21 -13.26 8.64 -2.79
CA CYS A 21 -13.36 7.64 -1.72
C CYS A 21 -12.04 6.89 -1.47
N SER A 22 -11.10 6.92 -2.42
CA SER A 22 -9.78 6.30 -2.26
C SER A 22 -8.79 7.19 -1.51
N ILE A 23 -9.11 8.48 -1.33
CA ILE A 23 -8.30 9.39 -0.54
C ILE A 23 -8.47 8.99 0.94
N PRO A 24 -7.38 8.66 1.65
CA PRO A 24 -7.46 8.37 3.07
C PRO A 24 -7.97 9.62 3.80
N ALA A 25 -9.01 9.46 4.61
CA ALA A 25 -9.63 10.57 5.34
C ALA A 25 -8.69 11.20 6.39
N THR A 26 -7.60 10.51 6.75
CA THR A 26 -6.66 10.94 7.78
C THR A 26 -5.22 10.60 7.39
N THR A 27 -4.26 11.29 8.00
CA THR A 27 -2.82 11.00 7.87
C THR A 27 -2.38 9.77 8.67
N VAL A 28 -3.29 9.11 9.39
CA VAL A 28 -2.99 7.99 10.30
C VAL A 28 -2.32 6.82 9.58
N ASP A 29 -2.71 6.54 8.34
CA ASP A 29 -2.10 5.45 7.55
C ASP A 29 -0.64 5.76 7.21
N VAL A 30 -0.36 7.02 6.89
CA VAL A 30 1.00 7.51 6.59
C VAL A 30 1.85 7.50 7.87
N GLU A 31 1.29 7.95 9.00
CA GLU A 31 1.97 7.91 10.31
C GLU A 31 2.24 6.48 10.77
N ARG A 32 1.31 5.55 10.56
CA ARG A 32 1.47 4.13 10.85
C ARG A 32 2.57 3.53 9.98
N LEU A 33 2.63 3.88 8.70
CA LEU A 33 3.70 3.47 7.79
C LEU A 33 5.05 3.98 8.28
N PHE A 34 5.16 5.26 8.64
CA PHE A 34 6.42 5.83 9.16
C PHE A 34 6.80 5.29 10.54
N SER A 35 5.84 4.99 11.40
CA SER A 35 6.10 4.36 12.70
C SER A 35 6.63 2.94 12.52
N THR A 36 5.99 2.16 11.65
CA THR A 36 6.45 0.81 11.28
C THR A 36 7.82 0.86 10.61
N GLY A 37 8.03 1.81 9.69
CA GLY A 37 9.31 2.05 9.04
C GLY A 37 10.41 2.42 10.04
N ARG A 38 10.13 3.28 11.03
CA ARG A 38 11.09 3.59 12.12
C ARG A 38 11.41 2.38 12.98
N MET A 39 10.43 1.54 13.26
CA MET A 39 10.62 0.29 14.00
C MET A 39 11.51 -0.67 13.20
N LEU A 40 11.18 -0.95 11.93
CA LEU A 40 11.98 -1.77 11.03
C LEU A 40 13.40 -1.21 10.87
N LEU A 41 13.52 0.10 10.67
CA LEU A 41 14.80 0.78 10.59
C LEU A 41 15.57 0.60 11.90
N SER A 42 14.96 0.75 13.07
CA SER A 42 15.62 0.55 14.37
C SER A 42 16.08 -0.89 14.61
N TYR A 43 15.31 -1.90 14.18
CA TYR A 43 15.67 -3.32 14.34
C TYR A 43 16.70 -3.81 13.29
N LEU A 44 16.70 -3.23 12.09
CA LEU A 44 17.62 -3.59 10.98
C LEU A 44 18.84 -2.66 10.88
N ARG A 45 18.93 -1.64 11.76
CA ARG A 45 19.99 -0.62 11.81
C ARG A 45 21.28 -1.14 12.44
N ASN A 46 22.01 -1.93 11.67
CA ASN A 46 23.46 -1.71 11.66
C ASN A 46 24.00 -1.29 10.30
N ARG A 47 23.23 -1.34 9.19
CA ARG A 47 23.76 -0.90 7.88
C ARG A 47 22.79 -0.66 6.71
N LEU A 48 21.46 -0.63 6.89
CA LEU A 48 20.55 -0.41 5.76
C LEU A 48 20.45 1.06 5.34
N SER A 49 20.55 1.32 4.03
CA SER A 49 20.29 2.63 3.44
C SER A 49 18.79 2.93 3.34
N ALA A 50 18.42 4.20 3.15
CA ALA A 50 17.03 4.62 2.98
C ALA A 50 16.35 3.90 1.80
N ASP A 51 17.10 3.68 0.70
CA ASP A 51 16.61 2.97 -0.48
C ASP A 51 16.25 1.51 -0.16
N SER A 52 17.10 0.82 0.61
CA SER A 52 16.82 -0.55 1.03
C SER A 52 15.56 -0.64 1.89
N VAL A 53 15.34 0.33 2.77
CA VAL A 53 14.13 0.39 3.61
C VAL A 53 12.87 0.63 2.78
N HIS A 54 12.95 1.53 1.79
CA HIS A 54 11.85 1.78 0.86
C HIS A 54 11.48 0.52 0.09
N SER A 55 12.46 -0.19 -0.47
CA SER A 55 12.24 -1.44 -1.20
C SER A 55 11.61 -2.53 -0.33
N ILE A 56 12.04 -2.66 0.93
CA ILE A 56 11.46 -3.62 1.88
C ILE A 56 10.01 -3.27 2.23
N LEU A 57 9.70 -1.99 2.44
CA LEU A 57 8.33 -1.54 2.72
C LEU A 57 7.41 -1.79 1.52
N CYS A 58 7.87 -1.50 0.30
CA CYS A 58 7.14 -1.80 -0.93
C CYS A 58 6.93 -3.31 -1.10
N LEU A 59 7.98 -4.11 -0.93
CA LEU A 59 7.90 -5.57 -1.00
C LEU A 59 6.89 -6.12 0.02
N LYS A 60 6.94 -5.64 1.26
CA LYS A 60 5.99 -6.03 2.30
C LYS A 60 4.55 -5.65 1.93
N SER A 61 4.33 -4.43 1.43
CA SER A 61 3.00 -3.99 0.99
C SER A 61 2.46 -4.84 -0.16
N TRP A 62 3.30 -5.24 -1.10
CA TRP A 62 2.91 -6.09 -2.22
C TRP A 62 2.65 -7.52 -1.80
N TRP A 63 3.43 -8.04 -0.84
CA TRP A 63 3.17 -9.34 -0.21
C TRP A 63 1.83 -9.33 0.51
N ASP A 64 1.57 -8.33 1.36
CA ASP A 64 0.31 -8.20 2.09
C ASP A 64 -0.90 -8.00 1.13
N SER A 65 -0.65 -7.51 -0.09
CA SER A 65 -1.67 -7.32 -1.13
C SER A 65 -1.81 -8.52 -2.09
N ASP A 66 -1.08 -9.62 -1.85
CA ASP A 66 -1.06 -10.83 -2.70
C ASP A 66 -0.70 -10.55 -4.18
N ILE A 67 0.01 -9.44 -4.43
CA ILE A 67 0.47 -9.03 -5.78
C ILE A 67 1.69 -9.87 -6.19
N VAL A 68 2.47 -10.29 -5.21
CA VAL A 68 3.61 -11.20 -5.39
C VAL A 68 3.11 -12.62 -5.13
N ASN A 69 2.82 -13.36 -6.19
CA ASN A 69 2.54 -14.80 -6.08
C ASN A 69 3.76 -15.53 -5.51
N ASN A 70 3.51 -16.57 -4.70
CA ASN A 70 4.54 -17.42 -4.07
C ASN A 70 5.42 -18.19 -5.08
N ASP A 71 5.19 -18.04 -6.39
CA ASP A 71 5.89 -18.75 -7.48
C ASP A 71 7.39 -18.41 -7.59
N ILE A 72 7.88 -17.43 -6.82
CA ILE A 72 9.29 -17.01 -6.85
C ILE A 72 10.16 -17.79 -5.83
N PHE A 73 9.55 -18.54 -4.91
CA PHE A 73 10.26 -19.33 -3.89
C PHE A 73 10.14 -20.85 -4.09
N GLU A 74 9.60 -21.32 -5.23
CA GLU A 74 9.76 -22.71 -5.66
C GLU A 74 11.14 -22.91 -6.31
N PHE A 75 12.15 -23.11 -5.46
CA PHE A 75 13.40 -23.82 -5.79
C PHE A 75 13.83 -24.68 -4.61
#